data_AF-A0A9D7UAA6-F1
#
_entry.id   AF-A0A9D7UAA6-F1
#
_cell.length_a   1.000
_cell.length_b   1.000
_cell.length_c   1.000
_cell.angle_alpha   90.00
_cell.angle_beta   90.00
_cell.angle_gamma   90.00
#
_symmetry.space_group_name_H-M   'P 1'
#
loop_
_entity.id
_entity.type
_entity.pdbx_description
1 polymer ?
#
loop_
_entity_poly.entity_id
_entity_poly.type
_entity_poly.pdbx_seq_one_letter_code
_entity_poly.pdbx_strand_id
1 'polypeptide(L)'
;MCWVHAYVLTYLDTFQAISAWIELQKEPIPIVLGLISIVAVFTVISTLLIAVVEKTRSIAILVTIGMTRCGSRDDLLCAQHHQPSAMGSALGALVALAFVWIQSTWHLIRLDGAIYYVSELPVSFSPAPFIIVPPSASDYASLLRSCR
;
A
#
# COMPACT_ATOMS: atom_id res chain seq x y z
N MET A 1 -55.91 23.24 -4.32
CA MET A 1 -56.09 22.17 -3.32
C MET A 1 -55.96 20.86 -4.10
N CYS A 2 -54.79 20.27 -4.30
CA CYS A 2 -53.94 19.68 -3.29
C CYS A 2 -52.51 19.74 -3.83
N TRP A 3 -51.66 20.50 -3.14
CA TRP A 3 -50.24 20.60 -3.42
C TRP A 3 -49.58 19.24 -3.17
N VAL A 4 -48.76 18.81 -4.13
CA VAL A 4 -47.38 18.34 -3.90
C VAL A 4 -47.20 17.68 -2.52
N HIS A 5 -47.65 16.44 -2.36
CA HIS A 5 -47.10 15.57 -1.33
C HIS A 5 -45.68 15.22 -1.77
N ALA A 6 -44.74 16.02 -1.26
CA ALA A 6 -43.32 15.81 -1.37
C ALA A 6 -42.97 14.38 -0.94
N TYR A 7 -42.64 13.54 -1.90
CA TYR A 7 -41.96 12.29 -1.66
C TYR A 7 -40.50 12.61 -1.35
N VAL A 8 -40.19 12.90 -0.08
CA VAL A 8 -38.85 12.62 0.43
C VAL A 8 -38.83 11.12 0.74
N LEU A 9 -38.90 10.29 -0.30
CA LEU A 9 -38.54 8.88 -0.20
C LEU A 9 -37.02 8.85 -0.16
N THR A 10 -36.47 8.90 1.05
CA THR A 10 -35.05 8.69 1.25
C THR A 10 -34.74 7.28 0.74
N TYR A 11 -33.76 7.14 -0.17
CA TYR A 11 -33.33 5.83 -0.70
C TYR A 11 -33.05 4.79 0.41
N LEU A 12 -32.70 5.27 1.61
CA LEU A 12 -32.50 4.47 2.82
C LEU A 12 -33.77 3.77 3.32
N ASP A 13 -34.96 4.39 3.18
CA ASP A 13 -36.23 3.78 3.60
C ASP A 13 -36.71 2.68 2.65
N THR A 14 -36.30 2.74 1.38
CA THR A 14 -36.68 1.72 0.37
C THR A 14 -35.80 0.46 0.48
N PHE A 15 -34.55 0.60 0.93
CA PHE A 15 -33.57 -0.49 1.02
C PHE A 15 -32.94 -0.62 2.42
N GLN A 16 -33.75 -0.50 3.48
CA GLN A 16 -33.29 -0.55 4.87
C GLN A 16 -32.46 -1.80 5.19
N ALA A 17 -32.80 -2.95 4.58
CA ALA A 17 -32.01 -4.16 4.70
C ALA A 17 -30.59 -3.94 4.14
N ILE A 18 -30.43 -3.54 2.87
CA ILE A 18 -29.10 -3.46 2.26
C ILE A 18 -28.21 -2.40 2.92
N SER A 19 -28.80 -1.29 3.40
CA SER A 19 -28.05 -0.29 4.18
C SER A 19 -27.59 -0.84 5.52
N ALA A 20 -28.46 -1.56 6.25
CA ALA A 20 -28.08 -2.19 7.51
C ALA A 20 -26.96 -3.24 7.33
N TRP A 21 -27.00 -4.00 6.24
CA TRP A 21 -25.96 -4.97 5.90
C TRP A 21 -24.61 -4.29 5.55
N ILE A 22 -24.63 -3.17 4.82
CA ILE A 22 -23.41 -2.40 4.50
C ILE A 22 -22.80 -1.79 5.77
N GLU A 23 -23.62 -1.21 6.65
CA GLU A 23 -23.15 -0.68 7.93
C GLU A 23 -22.56 -1.79 8.82
N LEU A 24 -23.18 -2.97 8.84
CA LEU A 24 -22.66 -4.15 9.57
C LEU A 24 -21.31 -4.63 9.02
N GLN A 25 -21.06 -4.52 7.71
CA GLN A 25 -19.79 -4.90 7.09
C GLN A 25 -18.68 -3.85 7.23
N LYS A 26 -19.02 -2.57 7.37
CA LYS A 26 -18.02 -1.50 7.55
C LYS A 26 -17.24 -1.64 8.85
N GLU A 27 -17.87 -2.09 9.92
CA GLU A 27 -17.27 -2.28 11.25
C GLU A 27 -16.13 -3.33 11.30
N PRO A 28 -16.25 -4.54 10.72
CA PRO A 28 -15.17 -5.54 10.75
C PRO A 28 -14.02 -5.29 9.77
N ILE A 29 -14.23 -4.55 8.67
CA ILE A 29 -13.20 -4.25 7.67
C ILE A 29 -11.90 -3.68 8.29
N PRO A 30 -11.93 -2.62 9.14
CA PRO A 30 -10.71 -2.09 9.75
C PRO A 30 -10.03 -3.09 10.69
N ILE A 31 -10.79 -3.97 11.35
CA ILE A 31 -10.24 -5.01 12.24
C ILE A 31 -9.43 -6.02 11.42
N VAL A 32 -9.98 -6.51 10.31
CA VAL A 32 -9.31 -7.49 9.43
C VAL A 32 -8.11 -6.86 8.74
N LEU A 33 -8.24 -5.63 8.21
CA LEU A 33 -7.12 -4.86 7.63
C LEU A 33 -6.00 -4.62 8.64
N GLY A 34 -6.35 -4.32 9.89
CA GLY A 34 -5.38 -4.20 10.98
C GLY A 34 -4.65 -5.51 11.26
N LEU A 35 -5.38 -6.63 11.34
CA LEU A 35 -4.80 -7.95 11.59
C LEU A 35 -3.79 -8.36 10.51
N ILE A 36 -4.16 -8.24 9.22
CA ILE A 36 -3.24 -8.57 8.12
C ILE A 36 -2.03 -7.63 8.08
N SER A 37 -2.20 -6.36 8.44
CA SER A 37 -1.11 -5.38 8.53
C SER A 37 -0.10 -5.79 9.60
N ILE A 38 -0.57 -6.21 10.79
CA ILE A 38 0.29 -6.70 11.87
C ILE A 38 1.08 -7.93 11.40
N VAL A 39 0.41 -8.91 10.79
CA VAL A 39 1.07 -10.12 10.27
C VAL A 39 2.13 -9.76 9.21
N ALA A 40 1.85 -8.80 8.33
CA ALA A 40 2.80 -8.33 7.33
C ALA A 40 4.04 -7.69 7.97
N VAL A 41 3.86 -6.84 9.00
CA VAL A 41 4.98 -6.20 9.72
C VAL A 41 5.86 -7.24 10.41
N PHE A 42 5.27 -8.21 11.11
CA PHE A 42 6.04 -9.30 11.74
C PHE A 42 6.81 -10.13 10.72
N THR A 43 6.24 -10.35 9.54
CA THR A 43 6.91 -11.08 8.45
C THR A 43 8.14 -10.31 7.98
N VAL A 44 8.00 -9.00 7.73
CA VAL A 44 9.11 -8.14 7.30
C VAL A 44 10.22 -8.11 8.37
N ILE A 45 9.87 -7.98 9.65
CA ILE A 45 10.85 -8.01 10.75
C ILE A 45 11.59 -9.35 10.79
N SER A 46 10.88 -10.47 10.67
CA SER A 46 11.48 -11.81 10.70
C SER A 46 12.50 -12.01 9.57
N THR A 47 12.12 -11.60 8.35
CA THR A 47 13.03 -11.66 7.20
C THR A 47 14.23 -10.72 7.38
N LEU A 48 14.01 -9.52 7.91
CA LEU A 48 15.07 -8.55 8.15
C LEU A 48 16.10 -9.07 9.18
N LEU A 49 15.64 -9.69 10.27
CA LEU A 49 16.52 -10.24 11.30
C LEU A 49 17.45 -11.31 10.75
N ILE A 50 16.93 -12.23 9.93
CA ILE A 50 17.74 -13.27 9.26
C ILE A 50 18.79 -12.61 8.35
N ALA A 51 18.38 -11.64 7.53
CA ALA A 51 19.29 -10.93 6.63
C ALA A 51 20.40 -10.16 7.38
N VAL A 52 20.07 -9.54 8.51
CA VAL A 52 21.05 -8.81 9.35
C VAL A 52 22.10 -9.76 9.93
N VAL A 53 21.70 -10.94 10.42
CA VAL A 53 22.63 -11.94 10.97
C VAL A 53 23.62 -12.43 9.91
N GLU A 54 23.15 -12.73 8.69
CA GLU A 54 23.99 -13.18 7.58
C GLU A 54 25.05 -12.14 7.16
N LYS A 55 24.64 -10.86 7.10
CA LYS A 55 25.55 -9.76 6.74
C LYS A 55 26.55 -9.46 7.86
N THR A 56 26.11 -9.52 9.12
CA THR A 56 27.00 -9.30 10.27
C THR A 56 28.10 -10.37 10.35
N ARG A 57 27.78 -11.64 10.02
CA ARG A 57 28.78 -12.72 9.92
C ARG A 57 29.83 -12.44 8.84
N SER A 58 29.38 -11.96 7.68
CA SER A 58 30.27 -11.63 6.55
C SER A 58 31.19 -10.45 6.88
N ILE A 59 30.68 -9.43 7.57
CA ILE A 59 31.46 -8.28 8.04
C ILE A 59 32.48 -8.72 9.10
N ALA A 60 32.13 -9.67 9.99
CA ALA A 60 33.04 -10.19 10.99
C ALA A 60 34.28 -10.85 10.35
N ILE A 61 34.09 -11.66 9.30
CA ILE A 61 35.18 -12.28 8.53
C ILE A 61 36.01 -11.22 7.79
N LEU A 62 35.37 -10.22 7.19
CA LEU A 62 36.06 -9.11 6.53
C LEU A 62 36.96 -8.31 7.50
N VAL A 63 36.61 -8.32 8.78
CA VAL A 63 37.34 -7.56 9.79
C VAL A 63 38.51 -8.34 10.35
N THR A 64 38.46 -9.68 10.31
CA THR A 64 39.63 -10.51 10.66
C THR A 64 40.72 -10.45 9.59
N ILE A 65 40.39 -10.10 8.34
CA ILE A 65 41.36 -9.91 7.25
C ILE A 65 41.95 -8.47 7.18
N GLY A 66 41.69 -7.61 8.18
CA GLY A 66 42.35 -6.31 8.32
C GLY A 66 41.51 -5.08 7.97
N MET A 67 40.18 -5.19 7.85
CA MET A 67 39.33 -4.03 7.55
C MET A 67 39.13 -3.13 8.78
N THR A 68 39.70 -1.92 8.73
CA THR A 68 39.60 -0.87 9.77
C THR A 68 38.17 -0.35 9.96
N ARG A 69 37.84 -0.04 11.21
CA ARG A 69 36.63 -0.54 11.88
C ARG A 69 35.45 0.46 12.02
N CYS A 70 35.57 1.75 11.66
CA CYS A 70 34.57 2.73 12.13
C CYS A 70 33.62 3.33 11.09
N GLY A 71 34.01 3.49 9.82
CA GLY A 71 33.11 4.11 8.81
C GLY A 71 32.26 3.10 8.05
N SER A 72 32.85 1.98 7.61
CA SER A 72 32.17 1.08 6.67
C SER A 72 31.10 0.18 7.29
N ARG A 73 31.10 -0.02 8.61
CA ARG A 73 30.12 -0.93 9.26
C ARG A 73 28.71 -0.35 9.26
N ASP A 74 28.59 0.91 9.64
CA ASP A 74 27.30 1.58 9.78
C ASP A 74 26.70 1.86 8.40
N ASP A 75 27.53 2.23 7.42
CA ASP A 75 27.16 2.36 6.02
C ASP A 75 26.59 1.06 5.41
N LEU A 76 27.21 -0.09 5.72
CA LEU A 76 26.77 -1.40 5.20
C LEU A 76 25.43 -1.84 5.81
N LEU A 77 25.22 -1.56 7.10
CA LEU A 77 23.95 -1.82 7.77
C LEU A 77 22.86 -0.91 7.20
N CYS A 78 23.16 0.39 7.07
CA CYS A 78 22.25 1.39 6.50
C CYS A 78 21.77 1.04 5.08
N ALA A 79 22.67 0.54 4.24
CA ALA A 79 22.33 0.13 2.88
C ALA A 79 21.38 -1.09 2.84
N GLN A 80 21.48 -2.01 3.81
CA GLN A 80 20.77 -3.29 3.78
C GLN A 80 19.25 -3.14 3.97
N HIS A 81 18.80 -2.18 4.79
CA HIS A 81 17.37 -1.95 5.01
C HIS A 81 16.73 -1.04 3.95
N HIS A 82 17.54 -0.23 3.25
CA HIS A 82 17.03 0.66 2.20
C HIS A 82 16.63 -0.11 0.94
N GLN A 83 17.45 -1.06 0.49
CA GLN A 83 17.23 -1.78 -0.77
C GLN A 83 15.87 -2.51 -0.86
N PRO A 84 15.42 -3.30 0.14
CA PRO A 84 14.14 -4.00 0.08
C PRO A 84 12.94 -3.05 0.07
N SER A 85 13.01 -1.94 0.82
CA SER A 85 11.93 -0.94 0.91
C SER A 85 11.74 -0.18 -0.41
N ALA A 86 12.85 0.20 -1.05
CA ALA A 86 12.82 0.86 -2.36
C ALA A 86 12.27 -0.06 -3.45
N MET A 87 12.71 -1.32 -3.48
CA MET A 87 12.22 -2.31 -4.45
C MET A 87 10.73 -2.63 -4.25
N GLY A 88 10.28 -2.78 -2.99
CA GLY A 88 8.87 -3.03 -2.67
C GLY A 88 7.96 -1.87 -3.08
N SER A 89 8.38 -0.62 -2.84
CA SER A 89 7.61 0.57 -3.21
C SER A 89 7.52 0.74 -4.73
N ALA A 90 8.62 0.51 -5.45
CA ALA A 90 8.65 0.57 -6.92
C ALA A 90 7.76 -0.50 -7.56
N LEU A 91 7.84 -1.74 -7.08
CA LEU A 91 6.98 -2.83 -7.55
C LEU A 91 5.51 -2.58 -7.21
N GLY A 92 5.21 -2.08 -6.01
CA GLY A 92 3.85 -1.73 -5.61
C GLY A 92 3.24 -0.64 -6.51
N ALA A 93 4.00 0.40 -6.83
CA ALA A 93 3.57 1.46 -7.75
C ALA A 93 3.32 0.93 -9.17
N LEU A 94 4.21 0.07 -9.69
CA LEU A 94 4.02 -0.55 -11.00
C LEU A 94 2.77 -1.44 -11.05
N VAL A 95 2.55 -2.27 -10.02
CA VAL A 95 1.37 -3.13 -9.92
C VAL A 95 0.09 -2.31 -9.80
N ALA A 96 0.09 -1.25 -8.99
CA ALA A 96 -1.05 -0.35 -8.88
C ALA A 96 -1.37 0.29 -10.23
N LEU A 97 -0.38 0.84 -10.95
CA LEU A 97 -0.57 1.47 -12.25
C LEU A 97 -1.11 0.48 -13.29
N ALA A 98 -0.53 -0.72 -13.33
CA ALA A 98 -0.99 -1.80 -14.20
C ALA A 98 -2.45 -2.17 -13.91
N PHE A 99 -2.82 -2.25 -12.62
CA PHE A 99 -4.19 -2.54 -12.20
C PHE A 99 -5.17 -1.46 -12.65
N VAL A 100 -4.84 -0.18 -12.44
CA VAL A 100 -5.72 0.92 -12.87
C VAL A 100 -5.86 0.95 -14.40
N TRP A 101 -4.79 0.66 -15.14
CA TRP A 101 -4.80 0.64 -16.60
C TRP A 101 -5.64 -0.51 -17.17
N ILE A 102 -5.51 -1.71 -16.58
CA ILE A 102 -6.34 -2.88 -16.89
C ILE A 102 -7.81 -2.60 -16.59
N GLN A 103 -8.10 -2.00 -15.44
CA GLN A 103 -9.47 -1.71 -15.03
C GLN A 103 -10.13 -0.69 -15.97
N SER A 104 -9.36 0.30 -16.46
CA SER A 104 -9.83 1.30 -17.42
C SER A 104 -10.06 0.73 -18.82
N THR A 105 -9.20 -0.18 -19.29
CA THR A 105 -9.33 -0.72 -20.66
C THR A 105 -10.36 -1.85 -20.76
N TRP A 106 -10.43 -2.72 -19.74
CA TRP A 106 -11.23 -3.95 -19.80
C TRP A 106 -12.51 -3.89 -18.96
N HIS A 107 -12.69 -2.85 -18.13
CA HIS A 107 -13.80 -2.71 -17.18
C HIS A 107 -14.10 -4.04 -16.46
N LEU A 108 -13.05 -4.68 -15.90
CA LEU A 108 -13.11 -6.04 -15.34
C LEU A 108 -14.19 -6.22 -14.27
N ILE A 109 -14.52 -5.14 -13.57
CA ILE A 109 -15.56 -5.07 -12.54
C ILE A 109 -16.76 -4.32 -13.14
N ARG A 110 -17.58 -5.03 -13.93
CA ARG A 110 -18.89 -4.54 -14.38
C ARG A 110 -19.93 -4.87 -13.31
N LEU A 111 -20.55 -3.84 -12.76
CA LEU A 111 -21.71 -4.03 -11.90
C LEU A 111 -22.94 -4.14 -12.82
N ASP A 112 -23.79 -5.14 -12.59
CA ASP A 112 -25.03 -5.29 -13.34
C ASP A 112 -25.90 -4.04 -13.10
N GLY A 113 -26.10 -3.27 -14.16
CA GLY A 113 -26.81 -1.98 -14.14
C GLY A 113 -28.26 -2.08 -13.65
N ALA A 114 -28.82 -3.29 -13.60
CA ALA A 114 -30.15 -3.53 -13.05
C ALA A 114 -30.19 -3.52 -11.51
N ILE A 115 -29.06 -3.79 -10.84
CA ILE A 115 -28.98 -3.87 -9.36
C ILE A 115 -28.19 -2.69 -8.77
N TYR A 116 -27.13 -2.26 -9.46
CA TYR A 116 -26.37 -1.08 -9.08
C TYR A 116 -26.52 -0.04 -10.18
N TYR A 117 -27.11 1.11 -9.85
CA TYR A 117 -27.40 2.24 -10.76
C TYR A 117 -26.16 2.85 -11.46
N VAL A 118 -25.00 2.18 -11.47
CA VAL A 118 -23.73 2.59 -12.08
C VAL A 118 -23.13 1.38 -12.82
N SER A 119 -22.95 1.50 -14.14
CA SER A 119 -22.51 0.40 -15.03
C SER A 119 -21.02 0.07 -14.95
N GLU A 120 -20.23 0.94 -14.34
CA GLU A 120 -18.77 0.82 -14.24
C GLU A 120 -18.27 1.50 -12.97
N LEU A 121 -17.24 0.93 -12.34
CA LEU A 121 -16.59 1.55 -11.19
C LEU A 121 -15.81 2.78 -11.70
N PRO A 122 -16.18 4.03 -11.34
CA PRO A 122 -15.48 5.21 -11.84
C PRO A 122 -14.12 5.32 -11.16
N VAL A 123 -13.05 4.96 -11.88
CA VAL A 123 -11.69 5.05 -11.37
C VAL A 123 -11.10 6.41 -11.75
N SER A 124 -10.98 7.31 -10.78
CA SER A 124 -10.37 8.62 -11.00
C SER A 124 -8.85 8.51 -11.06
N PHE A 125 -8.30 8.51 -12.27
CA PHE A 125 -6.86 8.60 -12.50
C PHE A 125 -6.36 10.02 -12.16
N SER A 126 -5.90 10.22 -10.93
CA SER A 126 -5.08 11.38 -10.59
C SER A 126 -3.60 11.03 -10.80
N PRO A 127 -2.88 11.72 -11.71
CA PRO A 127 -1.46 11.45 -11.95
C PRO A 127 -0.56 11.95 -10.81
N ALA A 128 -1.04 12.88 -9.99
CA ALA A 128 -0.27 13.48 -8.90
C ALA A 128 0.29 12.44 -7.89
N PRO A 129 -0.52 11.54 -7.28
CA PRO A 129 0.01 10.53 -6.36
C PRO A 129 0.97 9.55 -7.02
N PHE A 130 0.76 9.21 -8.30
CA PHE A 130 1.65 8.31 -9.04
C PHE A 130 3.02 8.93 -9.33
N ILE A 131 3.09 10.26 -9.49
CA ILE A 131 4.35 10.97 -9.74
C ILE A 131 5.06 11.30 -8.43
N ILE A 132 4.36 11.54 -7.32
CA ILE A 132 4.96 12.00 -6.05
C ILE A 132 5.47 10.85 -5.17
N VAL A 133 4.75 9.74 -5.12
CA VAL A 133 5.09 8.60 -4.25
C VAL A 133 6.42 7.91 -4.64
N PRO A 134 6.72 7.60 -5.91
CA PRO A 134 8.00 6.98 -6.26
C PRO A 134 9.25 7.85 -6.01
N PRO A 135 9.30 9.15 -6.37
CA PRO A 135 10.48 9.97 -6.13
C PRO A 135 10.69 10.26 -4.65
N SER A 136 9.64 10.43 -3.84
CA SER A 136 9.82 10.62 -2.39
C SER A 136 10.56 9.43 -1.76
N ALA A 137 10.21 8.18 -2.09
CA ALA A 137 10.93 7.00 -1.64
C ALA A 137 12.39 6.93 -2.13
N SER A 138 12.66 7.36 -3.37
CA SER A 138 14.03 7.45 -3.90
C SER A 138 14.81 8.64 -3.34
N ASP A 139 14.12 9.70 -2.94
CA ASP A 139 14.72 10.91 -2.39
C ASP A 139 15.10 10.72 -0.93
N TYR A 140 14.38 9.91 -0.16
CA TYR A 140 14.89 9.46 1.14
C TYR A 140 16.18 8.63 0.99
N ALA A 141 16.36 7.92 -0.13
CA ALA A 141 17.60 7.20 -0.47
C ALA A 141 18.77 8.15 -0.82
N SER A 142 18.46 9.27 -1.47
CA SER A 142 19.45 10.27 -1.87
C SER A 142 19.81 11.17 -0.67
N LEU A 143 18.85 11.48 0.21
CA LEU A 143 19.06 12.22 1.47
C LEU A 143 19.88 11.43 2.49
N LEU A 144 19.67 10.11 2.64
CA LEU A 144 20.52 9.28 3.49
C LEU A 144 21.95 9.12 2.93
N ARG A 145 22.12 9.17 1.60
CA ARG A 145 23.44 9.26 0.96
C ARG A 145 24.13 10.61 1.19
N SER A 146 23.38 11.67 1.46
CA SER A 146 23.90 13.02 1.72
C SER A 146 24.36 13.24 3.16
N CYS A 147 24.06 12.32 4.09
CA CYS A 147 24.63 12.29 5.45
C CYS A 147 25.89 11.40 5.56
N ARG A 148 26.46 10.98 4.43
CA ARG A 148 27.80 10.38 4.34
C ARG A 148 28.87 11.46 4.31
#